data_AF-A0A5Q0H2Y2-F1
#
_entry.id   AF-A0A5Q0H2Y2-F1
#
_cell.length_a   1.000
_cell.length_b   1.000
_cell.length_c   1.000
_cell.angle_alpha   90.00
_cell.angle_beta   90.00
_cell.angle_gamma   90.00
#
_symmetry.space_group_name_H-M   'P 1'
#
loop_
_entity.id
_entity.type
_entity.pdbx_description
1 polymer ?
#
loop_
_entity_poly.entity_id
_entity_poly.type
_entity_poly.pdbx_seq_one_letter_code
_entity_poly.pdbx_strand_id
1 'polypeptide(L)'
;MSAKDIARQVAEEDKRRARLRTTAIRDVVRAAEAAEEVERGSDERIAALRKRHRERVAVLREQLGTDVEAERAKKQTARVGLAQTVVAALEVFGEVELARYTGMSDQMVASLVRLARSASTGDEADEPEQDTEGVAGVGEDVAGASVDAEPDVVSGSGEYVSGGVVPPDGDADGSARAVGGGHRLDAGGVGAGGGEYPPQAGSMSP
;
A
#
# COMPACT_ATOMS: atom_id res chain seq x y z
N MET A 1 74.81 -17.90 -22.05
CA MET A 1 73.76 -16.96 -22.51
C MET A 1 74.45 -15.64 -22.85
N SER A 2 74.30 -15.13 -24.08
CA SER A 2 75.00 -13.90 -24.50
C SER A 2 74.24 -12.65 -24.04
N ALA A 3 74.96 -11.53 -23.80
CA ALA A 3 74.34 -10.23 -23.51
C ALA A 3 73.31 -9.81 -24.59
N LYS A 4 73.55 -10.22 -25.84
CA LYS A 4 72.63 -10.00 -26.97
C LYS A 4 71.32 -10.77 -26.83
N ASP A 5 71.36 -11.97 -26.25
CA ASP A 5 70.17 -12.79 -26.03
C ASP A 5 69.30 -12.22 -24.91
N ILE A 6 69.93 -11.70 -23.85
CA ILE A 6 69.26 -11.04 -22.73
C ILE A 6 68.55 -9.77 -23.21
N ALA A 7 69.22 -8.91 -23.97
CA ALA A 7 68.61 -7.68 -24.51
C ALA A 7 67.41 -7.98 -25.43
N ARG A 8 67.49 -9.03 -26.24
CA ARG A 8 66.39 -9.48 -27.09
C ARG A 8 65.20 -9.97 -26.26
N GLN A 9 65.46 -10.74 -25.21
CA GLN A 9 64.42 -11.26 -24.32
C GLN A 9 63.68 -10.14 -23.58
N VAL A 10 64.41 -9.15 -23.04
CA VAL A 10 63.81 -7.98 -22.39
C VAL A 10 62.93 -7.18 -23.36
N ALA A 11 63.41 -6.93 -24.59
CA ALA A 11 62.63 -6.20 -25.59
C ALA A 11 61.33 -6.94 -26.00
N GLU A 12 61.36 -8.26 -26.10
CA GLU A 12 60.16 -9.06 -26.37
C GLU A 12 59.20 -9.10 -25.18
N GLU A 13 59.74 -9.13 -23.95
CA GLU A 13 58.94 -9.05 -22.73
C GLU A 13 58.26 -7.68 -22.60
N ASP A 14 58.97 -6.59 -22.90
CA ASP A 14 58.39 -5.24 -22.90
C ASP A 14 57.30 -5.08 -23.96
N LYS A 15 57.49 -5.64 -25.16
CA LYS A 15 56.42 -5.70 -26.18
C LYS A 15 55.22 -6.50 -25.70
N ARG A 16 55.44 -7.65 -25.04
CA ARG A 16 54.36 -8.46 -24.49
C ARG A 16 53.61 -7.69 -23.38
N ARG A 17 54.33 -7.04 -22.47
CA ARG A 17 53.76 -6.20 -21.41
C ARG A 17 52.98 -5.02 -22.00
N ALA A 18 53.49 -4.37 -23.05
CA ALA A 18 52.79 -3.28 -23.73
C ALA A 18 51.47 -3.73 -24.37
N ARG A 19 51.47 -4.91 -25.02
CA ARG A 19 50.24 -5.51 -25.57
C ARG A 19 49.24 -5.86 -24.48
N LEU A 20 49.69 -6.48 -23.39
CA LEU A 20 48.83 -6.83 -22.25
C LEU A 20 48.22 -5.58 -21.59
N ARG A 21 49.02 -4.52 -21.39
CA ARG A 21 48.52 -3.23 -20.88
C ARG A 21 47.47 -2.63 -21.80
N THR A 22 47.71 -2.66 -23.11
CA THR A 22 46.76 -2.12 -24.10
C THR A 22 45.42 -2.87 -24.05
N THR A 23 45.46 -4.21 -23.95
CA THR A 23 44.25 -5.02 -23.80
C THR A 23 43.56 -4.74 -22.47
N ALA A 24 44.30 -4.71 -21.36
CA ALA A 24 43.74 -4.41 -20.05
C ALA A 24 43.05 -3.03 -20.00
N ILE A 25 43.65 -2.01 -20.61
CA ILE A 25 43.03 -0.68 -20.72
C ILE A 25 41.71 -0.76 -21.50
N ARG A 26 41.68 -1.48 -22.62
CA ARG A 26 40.45 -1.65 -23.41
C ARG A 26 39.36 -2.36 -22.62
N ASP A 27 39.72 -3.39 -21.86
CA ASP A 27 38.76 -4.16 -21.08
C ASP A 27 38.20 -3.33 -19.91
N VAL A 28 39.03 -2.50 -19.27
CA VAL A 28 38.58 -1.55 -18.24
C VAL A 28 37.62 -0.51 -18.84
N VAL A 29 37.92 0.03 -20.02
CA VAL A 29 37.03 1.00 -20.69
C VAL A 29 35.68 0.37 -21.01
N ARG A 30 35.65 -0.86 -21.55
CA ARG A 30 34.40 -1.58 -21.81
C ARG A 30 33.61 -1.87 -20.54
N ALA A 31 34.29 -2.24 -19.45
CA ALA A 31 33.63 -2.48 -18.18
C ALA A 31 33.01 -1.20 -17.60
N ALA A 32 33.68 -0.04 -17.77
CA ALA A 32 33.14 1.25 -17.35
C ALA A 32 31.90 1.63 -18.18
N GLU A 33 31.95 1.51 -19.51
CA GLU A 33 30.81 1.77 -20.39
C GLU A 33 29.59 0.90 -20.03
N ALA A 34 29.81 -0.39 -19.76
CA ALA A 34 28.75 -1.31 -19.34
C ALA A 34 28.16 -0.94 -17.98
N ALA A 35 28.98 -0.45 -17.04
CA ALA A 35 28.51 0.00 -15.73
C ALA A 35 27.61 1.25 -15.86
N GLU A 36 28.01 2.22 -16.69
CA GLU A 36 27.19 3.42 -16.98
C GLU A 36 25.84 3.07 -17.63
N GLU A 37 25.80 2.05 -18.50
CA GLU A 37 24.56 1.59 -19.12
C GLU A 37 23.61 0.95 -18.08
N VAL A 38 24.16 0.15 -17.16
CA VAL A 38 23.38 -0.44 -16.06
C VAL A 38 22.81 0.63 -15.13
N GLU A 39 23.61 1.64 -14.79
CA GLU A 39 23.19 2.77 -13.96
C GLU A 39 22.06 3.55 -14.62
N ARG A 40 22.22 3.94 -15.89
CA ARG A 40 21.17 4.62 -16.67
C ARG A 40 19.89 3.79 -16.75
N GLY A 41 19.99 2.49 -16.98
CA GLY A 41 18.84 1.59 -16.97
C GLY A 41 18.17 1.47 -15.59
N SER A 42 18.93 1.62 -14.50
CA SER A 42 18.37 1.71 -13.15
C SER A 42 17.56 2.99 -12.95
N ASP A 43 18.13 4.14 -13.32
CA ASP A 43 17.48 5.45 -13.17
C ASP A 43 16.19 5.54 -13.97
N GLU A 44 16.18 5.02 -15.20
CA GLU A 44 14.98 4.93 -16.03
C GLU A 44 13.90 4.07 -15.37
N ARG A 45 14.27 2.92 -14.78
CA ARG A 45 13.33 2.06 -14.04
C ARG A 45 12.78 2.75 -12.80
N ILE A 46 13.62 3.46 -12.04
CA ILE A 46 13.21 4.22 -10.85
C ILE A 46 12.25 5.34 -11.26
N ALA A 47 12.57 6.09 -12.32
CA ALA A 47 11.71 7.15 -12.85
C ALA A 47 10.34 6.61 -13.31
N ALA A 48 10.34 5.47 -14.02
CA ALA A 48 9.11 4.81 -14.45
C ALA A 48 8.26 4.31 -13.26
N LEU A 49 8.90 3.79 -12.21
CA LEU A 49 8.21 3.38 -10.98
C LEU A 49 7.58 4.59 -10.26
N ARG A 50 8.33 5.69 -10.11
CA ARG A 50 7.85 6.95 -9.52
C ARG A 50 6.67 7.53 -10.31
N LYS A 51 6.72 7.47 -11.65
CA LYS A 51 5.61 7.88 -12.52
C LYS A 51 4.37 7.04 -12.28
N ARG A 52 4.49 5.70 -12.34
CA ARG A 52 3.37 4.78 -12.07
C ARG A 52 2.79 4.94 -10.67
N HIS A 53 3.63 5.19 -9.67
CA HIS A 53 3.16 5.45 -8.31
C HIS A 53 2.30 6.73 -8.24
N ARG A 54 2.77 7.83 -8.84
CA ARG A 54 1.99 9.09 -8.90
C ARG A 54 0.65 8.91 -9.60
N GLU A 55 0.63 8.20 -10.72
CA GLU A 55 -0.61 7.89 -11.47
C GLU A 55 -1.59 7.08 -10.61
N ARG A 56 -1.12 6.03 -9.92
CA ARG A 56 -1.96 5.22 -9.03
C ARG A 56 -2.52 6.04 -7.86
N VAL A 57 -1.71 6.91 -7.26
CA VAL A 57 -2.16 7.80 -6.17
C VAL A 57 -3.21 8.79 -6.66
N ALA A 58 -3.06 9.33 -7.87
CA ALA A 58 -4.07 10.22 -8.46
C ALA A 58 -5.42 9.51 -8.64
N VAL A 59 -5.40 8.31 -9.23
CA VAL A 59 -6.62 7.49 -9.41
C VAL A 59 -7.29 7.16 -8.07
N LEU A 60 -6.52 6.77 -7.06
CA LEU A 60 -7.07 6.45 -5.74
C LEU A 60 -7.69 7.67 -5.05
N ARG A 61 -7.09 8.87 -5.22
CA ARG A 61 -7.66 10.12 -4.68
C ARG A 61 -8.96 10.50 -5.36
N GLU A 62 -9.03 10.34 -6.68
CA GLU A 62 -10.26 10.59 -7.44
C GLU A 62 -11.37 9.63 -7.01
N GLN A 63 -11.07 8.33 -6.92
CA GLN A 63 -12.01 7.31 -6.43
C GLN A 63 -12.49 7.61 -5.02
N LEU A 64 -11.59 7.96 -4.10
CA LEU A 64 -11.96 8.31 -2.74
C LEU A 64 -12.88 9.54 -2.70
N GLY A 65 -12.63 10.56 -3.53
CA GLY A 65 -13.51 11.72 -3.68
C GLY A 65 -14.92 11.31 -4.10
N THR A 66 -15.03 10.48 -5.14
CA THR A 66 -16.32 9.98 -5.62
C THR A 66 -17.06 9.12 -4.58
N ASP A 67 -16.33 8.29 -3.83
CA ASP A 67 -16.92 7.45 -2.78
C ASP A 67 -17.45 8.29 -1.61
N VAL A 68 -16.72 9.35 -1.22
CA VAL A 68 -17.16 10.30 -0.19
C VAL A 68 -18.42 11.04 -0.63
N GLU A 69 -18.47 11.52 -1.88
CA GLU A 69 -19.66 12.18 -2.43
C GLU A 69 -20.86 11.22 -2.50
N ALA A 70 -20.65 9.97 -2.92
CA ALA A 70 -21.68 8.96 -2.97
C ALA A 70 -22.22 8.62 -1.57
N GLU A 71 -21.35 8.47 -0.57
CA GLU A 71 -21.78 8.26 0.82
C GLU A 71 -22.52 9.49 1.39
N ARG A 72 -22.04 10.71 1.11
CA ARG A 72 -22.76 11.94 1.50
C ARG A 72 -24.16 11.97 0.89
N ALA A 73 -24.30 11.64 -0.39
CA ALA A 73 -25.60 11.60 -1.08
C ALA A 73 -26.54 10.53 -0.50
N LYS A 74 -26.03 9.34 -0.15
CA LYS A 74 -26.82 8.29 0.52
C LYS A 74 -27.30 8.74 1.89
N LYS A 75 -26.42 9.31 2.71
CA LYS A 75 -26.75 9.86 4.04
C LYS A 75 -27.80 10.97 3.91
N GLN A 76 -27.64 11.89 2.95
CA GLN A 76 -28.60 12.95 2.67
C GLN A 76 -29.97 12.38 2.30
N THR A 77 -30.01 11.40 1.41
CA THR A 77 -31.26 10.74 0.97
C THR A 77 -31.96 10.05 2.13
N ALA A 78 -31.21 9.32 2.97
CA ALA A 78 -31.74 8.68 4.16
C ALA A 78 -32.27 9.70 5.19
N ARG A 79 -31.55 10.80 5.40
CA ARG A 79 -31.95 11.90 6.29
C ARG A 79 -33.26 12.55 5.82
N VAL A 80 -33.41 12.82 4.53
CA VAL A 80 -34.64 13.37 3.95
C VAL A 80 -35.80 12.39 4.08
N GLY A 81 -35.60 11.11 3.80
CA GLY A 81 -36.65 10.09 3.97
C GLY A 81 -37.13 9.96 5.42
N LEU A 82 -36.19 9.99 6.38
CA LEU A 82 -36.52 9.99 7.80
C LEU A 82 -37.27 11.27 8.20
N ALA A 83 -36.82 12.43 7.73
CA ALA A 83 -37.49 13.71 7.98
C ALA A 83 -38.95 13.71 7.51
N GLN A 84 -39.19 13.24 6.28
CA GLN A 84 -40.53 13.09 5.72
C GLN A 84 -41.40 12.15 6.57
N THR A 85 -40.84 11.04 7.05
CA THR A 85 -41.55 10.09 7.92
C THR A 85 -41.94 10.73 9.25
N VAL A 86 -41.03 11.51 9.86
CA VAL A 86 -41.31 12.22 11.12
C VAL A 86 -42.37 13.30 10.91
N VAL A 87 -42.30 14.06 9.82
CA VAL A 87 -43.32 15.08 9.49
C VAL A 87 -44.69 14.43 9.30
N ALA A 88 -44.79 13.36 8.51
CA ALA A 88 -46.05 12.64 8.31
C ALA A 88 -46.61 12.05 9.62
N ALA A 89 -45.75 11.55 10.51
CA ALA A 89 -46.18 11.08 11.83
C ALA A 89 -46.73 12.22 12.69
N LEU A 90 -46.14 13.41 12.62
CA LEU A 90 -46.58 14.60 13.37
C LEU A 90 -47.89 15.21 12.84
N GLU A 91 -48.27 14.91 11.60
CA GLU A 91 -49.61 15.26 11.08
C GLU A 91 -50.72 14.43 11.72
N VAL A 92 -50.40 13.22 12.19
CA VAL A 92 -51.35 12.27 12.79
C VAL A 92 -51.29 12.30 14.32
N PHE A 93 -50.10 12.46 14.89
CA PHE A 93 -49.83 12.44 16.33
C PHE A 93 -49.15 13.73 16.77
N GLY A 94 -49.56 14.33 17.89
CA GLY A 94 -48.74 15.38 18.52
C GLY A 94 -47.37 14.83 18.98
N GLU A 95 -46.37 15.69 19.21
CA GLU A 95 -45.02 15.26 19.62
C GLU A 95 -45.01 14.34 20.87
N VAL A 96 -45.85 14.65 21.86
CA VAL A 96 -46.00 13.86 23.11
C VAL A 96 -46.66 12.50 22.84
N GLU A 97 -47.62 12.45 21.92
CA GLU A 97 -48.29 11.21 21.53
C GLU A 97 -47.36 10.31 20.71
N LEU A 98 -46.55 10.92 19.84
CA LEU A 98 -45.54 10.22 19.06
C LEU A 98 -44.47 9.61 19.96
N ALA A 99 -44.02 10.33 20.99
CA ALA A 99 -43.09 9.80 21.99
C ALA A 99 -43.66 8.56 22.71
N ARG A 100 -44.92 8.64 23.15
CA ARG A 100 -45.61 7.53 23.82
C ARG A 100 -45.84 6.33 22.90
N TYR A 101 -46.23 6.59 21.65
CA TYR A 101 -46.51 5.53 20.67
C TYR A 101 -45.24 4.80 20.23
N THR A 102 -44.15 5.52 20.05
CA THR A 102 -42.85 4.95 19.64
C THR A 102 -42.01 4.44 20.81
N GLY A 103 -42.39 4.76 22.05
CA GLY A 103 -41.57 4.50 23.24
C GLY A 103 -40.30 5.34 23.30
N MET A 104 -40.20 6.41 22.50
CA MET A 104 -39.08 7.35 22.50
C MET A 104 -39.20 8.35 23.64
N SER A 105 -38.06 8.89 24.09
CA SER A 105 -38.09 10.04 25.00
C SER A 105 -38.53 11.31 24.26
N ASP A 106 -39.17 12.23 24.99
CA ASP A 106 -39.55 13.54 24.44
C ASP A 106 -38.34 14.27 23.83
N GLN A 107 -37.14 14.10 24.41
CA GLN A 107 -35.90 14.66 23.90
C GLN A 107 -35.46 14.06 22.56
N MET A 108 -35.65 12.75 22.36
CA MET A 108 -35.37 12.09 21.09
C MET A 108 -36.35 12.56 20.01
N VAL A 109 -37.64 12.63 20.33
CA VAL A 109 -38.65 13.15 19.39
C VAL A 109 -38.36 14.61 19.02
N ALA A 110 -38.07 15.47 20.00
CA ALA A 110 -37.69 16.86 19.74
C ALA A 110 -36.41 16.99 18.88
N SER A 111 -35.47 16.05 19.01
CA SER A 111 -34.25 16.01 18.20
C SER A 111 -34.56 15.55 16.77
N LEU A 112 -35.45 14.58 16.60
CA LEU A 112 -35.95 14.15 15.28
C LEU A 112 -36.76 15.26 14.59
N VAL A 113 -37.57 16.03 15.31
CA VAL A 113 -38.30 17.19 14.76
C VAL A 113 -37.32 18.26 14.29
N ARG A 114 -36.30 18.59 15.10
CA ARG A 114 -35.22 19.52 14.70
C ARG A 114 -34.45 19.00 13.49
N LEU A 115 -34.13 17.70 13.46
CA LEU A 115 -33.47 17.06 12.33
C LEU A 115 -34.34 17.09 11.07
N ALA A 116 -35.65 16.88 11.20
CA ALA A 116 -36.59 16.91 10.09
C ALA A 116 -36.75 18.32 9.50
N ARG A 117 -36.81 19.34 10.37
CA ARG A 117 -36.85 20.75 9.95
C ARG A 117 -35.54 21.22 9.31
N SER A 118 -34.40 20.79 9.82
CA SER A 118 -33.10 21.13 9.19
C SER A 118 -32.89 20.42 7.85
N ALA A 119 -33.40 19.18 7.71
CA ALA A 119 -33.36 18.46 6.45
C ALA A 119 -34.20 19.13 5.34
N SER A 120 -35.27 19.88 5.70
CA SER A 120 -36.09 20.59 4.72
C SER A 120 -35.52 21.95 4.29
N THR A 121 -34.64 22.54 5.09
CA THR A 121 -33.95 23.80 4.76
C THR A 121 -32.64 23.60 4.01
N GLY A 122 -32.14 22.36 3.93
CA GLY A 122 -30.88 22.04 3.25
C GLY A 122 -29.64 22.48 4.02
N ASP A 123 -29.80 22.92 5.28
CA ASP A 123 -28.67 23.24 6.15
C ASP A 123 -27.99 21.91 6.53
N GLU A 124 -26.77 21.74 6.03
CA GLU A 124 -25.92 20.65 6.47
C GLU A 124 -25.79 20.74 7.98
N ALA A 125 -26.03 19.63 8.67
CA ALA A 125 -25.67 19.61 10.07
C ALA A 125 -24.15 19.64 10.04
N ASP A 126 -23.54 20.70 10.58
CA ASP A 126 -22.10 20.77 10.80
C ASP A 126 -21.69 19.42 11.41
N GLU A 127 -20.95 18.60 10.66
CA GLU A 127 -20.31 17.46 11.28
C GLU A 127 -19.43 18.06 12.38
N PRO A 128 -19.42 17.50 13.61
CA PRO A 128 -18.50 17.97 14.62
C PRO A 128 -17.10 17.85 14.02
N GLU A 129 -16.46 18.99 13.77
CA GLU A 129 -15.04 19.02 13.46
C GLU A 129 -14.37 18.21 14.57
N GLN A 130 -13.82 17.06 14.21
CA GLN A 130 -12.91 16.40 15.13
C GLN A 130 -11.73 17.35 15.22
N ASP A 131 -11.65 18.07 16.33
CA ASP A 131 -10.48 18.86 16.71
C ASP A 131 -9.25 17.95 16.59
N THR A 132 -8.53 18.07 15.46
CA THR A 132 -7.19 17.52 15.35
C THR A 132 -6.21 18.48 16.02
N GLU A 133 -6.47 18.88 17.27
CA GLU A 133 -5.46 19.49 18.11
C GLU A 133 -4.68 18.37 18.81
N GLY A 134 -3.54 17.99 18.21
CA GLY A 134 -2.70 16.97 18.82
C GLY A 134 -1.52 16.40 18.04
N VAL A 135 -1.09 16.96 16.90
CA VAL A 135 0.29 16.73 16.42
C VAL A 135 0.85 18.06 15.93
N ALA A 136 1.39 18.83 16.89
CA ALA A 136 2.24 19.97 16.60
C ALA A 136 3.60 19.47 16.08
N GLY A 137 4.05 20.07 14.97
CA GLY A 137 5.32 19.82 14.29
C GLY A 137 5.10 18.99 13.02
N VAL A 138 4.97 19.57 11.83
CA VAL A 138 5.97 20.42 11.18
C VAL A 138 5.26 21.45 10.29
N GLY A 139 5.39 22.73 10.63
CA GLY A 139 5.04 23.84 9.74
C GLY A 139 6.25 24.24 8.90
N GLU A 140 6.00 24.37 7.60
CA GLU A 140 6.65 25.19 6.59
C GLU A 140 8.18 25.37 6.61
N ASP A 141 8.83 24.77 5.60
CA ASP A 141 9.71 25.51 4.68
C ASP A 141 9.96 24.64 3.44
N VAL A 142 9.21 24.84 2.36
CA VAL A 142 9.62 24.38 1.02
C VAL A 142 9.92 25.60 0.16
N ALA A 143 10.85 26.41 0.67
CA ALA A 143 11.66 27.28 -0.17
C ALA A 143 12.86 26.47 -0.66
N GLY A 144 12.83 26.07 -1.93
CA GLY A 144 14.00 25.74 -2.76
C GLY A 144 15.14 24.92 -2.12
N ALA A 145 14.91 23.65 -1.80
CA ALA A 145 15.98 22.70 -1.51
C ALA A 145 16.04 21.64 -2.62
N SER A 146 17.16 21.62 -3.36
CA SER A 146 17.57 20.53 -4.22
C SER A 146 17.54 19.21 -3.44
N VAL A 147 16.73 18.25 -3.89
CA VAL A 147 16.68 16.90 -3.32
C VAL A 147 17.83 16.08 -3.91
N ASP A 148 19.06 16.45 -3.54
CA ASP A 148 20.25 15.59 -3.62
C ASP A 148 20.37 14.80 -2.31
N ALA A 149 19.32 14.03 -1.98
CA ALA A 149 19.38 13.07 -0.90
C ALA A 149 19.69 11.70 -1.51
N GLU A 150 20.97 11.35 -1.56
CA GLU A 150 21.41 9.97 -1.75
C GLU A 150 20.74 9.08 -0.69
N PRO A 151 20.22 7.89 -1.06
CA PRO A 151 19.73 6.95 -0.05
C PRO A 151 20.93 6.42 0.75
N ASP A 152 20.90 6.67 2.06
CA ASP A 152 21.88 6.15 3.03
C ASP A 152 21.78 4.62 3.06
N VAL A 153 22.67 3.96 2.32
CA VAL A 153 22.79 2.51 2.29
C VAL A 153 23.51 2.10 3.57
N VAL A 154 22.76 1.85 4.64
CA VAL A 154 23.31 1.21 5.84
C VAL A 154 23.84 -0.17 5.44
N SER A 155 25.16 -0.26 5.31
CA SER A 155 25.90 -1.48 5.07
C SER A 155 25.88 -2.35 6.33
N GLY A 156 24.73 -2.96 6.61
CA GLY A 156 24.57 -3.95 7.65
C GLY A 156 25.11 -5.30 7.17
N SER A 157 26.33 -5.64 7.60
CA SER A 157 26.80 -7.03 7.60
C SER A 157 25.94 -7.83 8.59
N GLY A 158 24.92 -8.52 8.07
CA GLY A 158 24.05 -9.41 8.83
C GLY A 158 23.55 -10.53 7.93
N GLU A 159 23.63 -11.76 8.41
CA GLU A 159 23.46 -13.01 7.67
C GLU A 159 22.17 -13.11 6.83
N TYR A 160 22.33 -13.61 5.61
CA TYR A 160 21.22 -14.21 4.86
C TYR A 160 20.84 -15.55 5.49
N VAL A 161 19.60 -15.68 6.00
CA VAL A 161 18.94 -16.98 6.14
C VAL A 161 17.48 -16.88 5.66
N SER A 162 17.31 -17.23 4.38
CA SER A 162 16.32 -18.17 3.82
C SER A 162 14.85 -18.09 4.25
N GLY A 163 13.97 -17.89 3.25
CA GLY A 163 12.56 -18.26 3.35
C GLY A 163 11.74 -18.10 2.08
N GLY A 164 12.25 -18.48 0.90
CA GLY A 164 11.47 -18.43 -0.33
C GLY A 164 12.26 -18.81 -1.56
N VAL A 165 12.59 -20.10 -1.69
CA VAL A 165 13.16 -20.65 -2.93
C VAL A 165 12.07 -20.60 -4.01
N VAL A 166 12.28 -19.79 -5.04
CA VAL A 166 11.60 -19.96 -6.34
C VAL A 166 12.50 -20.89 -7.16
N PRO A 167 12.07 -22.12 -7.51
CA PRO A 167 12.83 -22.95 -8.43
C PRO A 167 12.82 -22.32 -9.83
N PRO A 168 13.95 -22.25 -10.54
CA PRO A 168 13.98 -21.86 -11.94
C PRO A 168 13.56 -23.06 -12.82
N ASP A 169 12.78 -22.76 -13.84
CA ASP A 169 12.47 -23.56 -15.03
C ASP A 169 11.43 -24.69 -14.90
N GLY A 170 10.21 -24.39 -15.35
CA GLY A 170 9.16 -25.37 -15.62
C GLY A 170 7.94 -24.68 -16.25
N ASP A 171 7.72 -24.93 -17.53
CA ASP A 171 6.58 -24.41 -18.30
C ASP A 171 5.21 -24.77 -17.70
N ALA A 172 4.27 -23.88 -18.02
CA ALA A 172 2.84 -24.15 -18.22
C ALA A 172 1.90 -24.17 -16.98
N ASP A 173 0.77 -23.48 -17.23
CA ASP A 173 -0.56 -23.67 -16.65
C ASP A 173 -0.93 -22.87 -15.40
N GLY A 174 -1.76 -21.86 -15.64
CA GLY A 174 -2.33 -20.99 -14.62
C GLY A 174 -3.21 -21.74 -13.62
N SER A 175 -3.01 -21.43 -12.34
CA SER A 175 -4.04 -21.18 -11.32
C SER A 175 -3.37 -21.21 -9.94
N ALA A 176 -3.07 -20.05 -9.37
CA ALA A 176 -2.81 -19.96 -7.94
C ALA A 176 -3.50 -18.72 -7.38
N ARG A 177 -4.68 -18.98 -6.81
CA ARG A 177 -5.51 -18.06 -6.05
C ARG A 177 -4.67 -17.37 -4.96
N ALA A 178 -4.58 -16.04 -5.02
CA ALA A 178 -4.25 -15.24 -3.85
C ALA A 178 -5.46 -15.29 -2.90
N VAL A 179 -5.45 -16.22 -1.95
CA VAL A 179 -6.44 -16.28 -0.87
C VAL A 179 -6.04 -15.24 0.18
N GLY A 180 -6.88 -14.23 0.36
CA GLY A 180 -6.73 -13.19 1.37
C GLY A 180 -6.80 -13.75 2.80
N GLY A 181 -5.97 -13.22 3.68
CA GLY A 181 -6.03 -13.43 5.11
C GLY A 181 -6.50 -12.15 5.81
N GLY A 182 -7.79 -12.13 6.18
CA GLY A 182 -8.39 -11.09 6.99
C GLY A 182 -8.09 -11.26 8.48
N HIS A 183 -8.13 -10.14 9.18
CA HIS A 183 -8.08 -10.01 10.64
C HIS A 183 -9.15 -10.85 11.35
N ARG A 184 -8.77 -11.52 12.45
CA ARG A 184 -9.61 -11.67 13.65
C ARG A 184 -8.73 -11.68 14.90
N LEU A 185 -9.01 -10.73 15.80
CA LEU A 185 -8.71 -10.82 17.23
C LEU A 185 -9.77 -11.74 17.86
N ASP A 186 -9.37 -12.65 18.75
CA ASP A 186 -9.89 -12.65 20.13
C ASP A 186 -9.19 -13.67 21.04
N ALA A 187 -9.22 -13.32 22.32
CA ALA A 187 -8.53 -13.92 23.44
C ALA A 187 -9.20 -15.18 24.01
N GLY A 188 -8.40 -16.01 24.68
CA GLY A 188 -8.86 -16.87 25.78
C GLY A 188 -8.55 -18.36 25.64
N GLY A 189 -7.99 -18.93 26.72
CA GLY A 189 -8.31 -20.31 27.11
C GLY A 189 -7.23 -21.37 26.85
N VAL A 190 -6.56 -21.75 27.93
CA VAL A 190 -5.69 -22.93 28.10
C VAL A 190 -6.48 -24.23 27.86
N GLY A 191 -5.85 -25.27 27.31
CA GLY A 191 -6.38 -26.64 27.44
C GLY A 191 -5.83 -27.68 26.49
N ALA A 192 -5.09 -28.64 27.05
CA ALA A 192 -4.44 -29.76 26.37
C ALA A 192 -5.40 -30.85 25.86
N GLY A 193 -4.89 -31.68 24.95
CA GLY A 193 -5.10 -33.13 25.02
C GLY A 193 -5.75 -33.81 23.81
N GLY A 194 -5.17 -34.96 23.46
CA GLY A 194 -5.91 -36.09 22.90
C GLY A 194 -5.68 -36.34 21.40
N GLY A 195 -4.80 -37.28 21.09
CA GLY A 195 -4.74 -37.89 19.77
C GLY A 195 -5.91 -38.83 19.50
N GLU A 196 -6.02 -39.28 18.25
CA GLU A 196 -6.14 -40.69 17.83
C GLU A 196 -6.72 -40.80 16.40
N TYR A 197 -6.00 -41.59 15.59
CA TYR A 197 -6.32 -42.41 14.40
C TYR A 197 -7.37 -42.01 13.34
N PRO A 198 -7.09 -42.32 12.04
CA PRO A 198 -7.98 -42.00 10.91
C PRO A 198 -9.17 -42.96 10.79
N PRO A 199 -10.30 -42.51 10.20
CA PRO A 199 -11.49 -43.36 10.06
C PRO A 199 -11.33 -44.42 8.95
N GLN A 200 -11.77 -45.63 9.29
CA GLN A 200 -11.96 -46.77 8.39
C GLN A 200 -13.06 -46.45 7.36
N ALA A 201 -12.77 -46.69 6.09
CA ALA A 201 -13.76 -46.69 5.02
C ALA A 201 -14.54 -48.01 5.04
N GLY A 202 -15.84 -47.93 5.31
CA GLY A 202 -16.77 -49.06 5.25
C GLY A 202 -17.95 -48.75 4.33
N SER A 203 -18.20 -49.68 3.39
CA SER A 203 -19.42 -49.89 2.58
C SER A 203 -19.69 -48.85 1.46
N MET A 204 -20.11 -49.18 0.24
CA MET A 204 -21.01 -50.24 -0.28
C MET A 204 -20.55 -50.68 -1.69
N SER A 205 -20.36 -51.98 -1.97
CA SER A 205 -21.32 -52.97 -2.55
C SER A 205 -21.59 -52.76 -4.06
N PRO A 206 -21.80 -53.82 -4.85
CA PRO A 206 -22.86 -54.84 -4.67
C PRO A 206 -22.42 -56.14 -4.00
#